data_AF-A0A822BAZ8-F1
#
_entry.id   AF-A0A822BAZ8-F1
#
_cell.length_a   1.000
_cell.length_b   1.000
_cell.length_c   1.000
_cell.angle_alpha   90.00
_cell.angle_beta   90.00
_cell.angle_gamma   90.00
#
_symmetry.space_group_name_H-M   'P 1'
#
loop_
_entity.id
_entity.type
_entity.pdbx_description
1 polymer ?
#
loop_
_entity_poly.entity_id
_entity_poly.type
_entity_poly.pdbx_seq_one_letter_code
_entity_poly.pdbx_strand_id
1 'polypeptide(L)'
;DLINENIDGESLLSNLEDCLEQVFKTTSIEGRTQLKHIITEYQTRWSNYNIKQKQLKQILHNVKIDRMEIDETLNEINDWIIEHRYKLNDLINNLSLRDENRKRLYQLKCFSNDINVKQTLLNTLKEKILENDRFDIIQQVLNEFQEELRIKTNSLEEFVRTQIFIEDSKQSIMEKLKFIMDRLSLCTKTDCDLDTLQSRLNKIEEYKFELENLEQEFNQSYEQYQSIIEFNLNSMIKLNYQQNFEQMHLVINNGKQTIERAILELKHLCDTWYQYEKHNKIFVSWLNQTENQLTTFITTNNDDDNDYTIDYLNQLSEDISDKDKQLKELEELESLINDYDWSRQAHNTSILRERIIVLLGQCNSQLERTQQTVNFNQQWQSLVSIIHTLFETYQQQLIEIRQEQKSLIHLDTIQNIQQSRLQCEQNMKQLETLATTGFIHSTKKESIRTQMR
;
A
#
# COMPACT_ATOMS: atom_id res chain seq x y z
N ASP A 1 16.37 49.70 -89.32
CA ASP A 1 15.28 50.02 -90.27
C ASP A 1 14.67 51.39 -90.00
N LEU A 2 13.89 51.60 -88.92
CA LEU A 2 13.29 52.91 -88.58
C LEU A 2 14.26 54.09 -88.42
N ILE A 3 15.52 53.85 -88.03
CA ILE A 3 16.56 54.90 -87.95
C ILE A 3 17.04 55.30 -89.35
N ASN A 4 17.15 54.34 -90.27
CA ASN A 4 17.60 54.59 -91.64
C ASN A 4 16.49 55.31 -92.43
N GLU A 5 15.22 54.93 -92.22
CA GLU A 5 14.06 55.63 -92.79
C GLU A 5 13.97 57.10 -92.33
N ASN A 6 14.45 57.41 -91.12
CA ASN A 6 14.48 58.78 -90.59
C ASN A 6 15.54 59.64 -91.32
N ILE A 7 16.73 59.08 -91.51
CA ILE A 7 17.82 59.75 -92.25
C ILE A 7 17.42 59.99 -93.71
N ASP A 8 16.79 58.99 -94.34
CA ASP A 8 16.32 59.08 -95.72
C ASP A 8 15.18 60.09 -95.88
N GLY A 9 14.25 60.15 -94.93
CA GLY A 9 13.14 61.11 -94.97
C GLY A 9 13.55 62.56 -94.74
N GLU A 10 14.52 62.81 -93.85
CA GLU A 10 15.13 64.16 -93.69
C GLU A 10 15.86 64.59 -94.97
N SER A 11 16.61 63.67 -95.59
CA SER A 11 17.28 63.90 -96.88
C SER A 11 16.27 64.21 -97.99
N LEU A 12 15.16 63.47 -98.08
CA LEU A 12 14.10 63.70 -99.07
C LEU A 12 13.38 65.04 -98.88
N LEU A 13 13.15 65.48 -97.64
CA LEU A 13 12.57 66.80 -97.34
C LEU A 13 13.53 67.93 -97.71
N SER A 14 14.81 67.79 -97.40
CA SER A 14 15.85 68.75 -97.80
C SER A 14 15.93 68.87 -99.33
N ASN A 15 15.95 67.73 -100.04
CA ASN A 15 15.97 67.71 -101.51
C ASN A 15 14.69 68.32 -102.11
N LEU A 16 13.54 68.14 -101.47
CA LEU A 16 12.26 68.73 -101.89
C LEU A 16 12.28 70.25 -101.76
N GLU A 17 12.84 70.78 -100.68
CA GLU A 17 13.04 72.22 -100.45
C GLU A 17 13.93 72.84 -101.53
N ASP A 18 15.07 72.20 -101.82
CA ASP A 18 16.00 72.63 -102.88
C ASP A 18 15.35 72.65 -104.27
N CYS A 19 14.56 71.62 -104.60
CA CYS A 19 13.81 71.55 -105.86
C CYS A 19 12.73 72.64 -105.94
N LEU A 20 12.07 72.95 -104.82
CA LEU A 20 11.02 73.97 -104.76
C LEU A 20 11.56 75.38 -104.94
N GLU A 21 12.78 75.66 -104.49
CA GLU A 21 13.45 76.93 -104.75
C GLU A 21 13.69 77.17 -106.26
N GLN A 22 13.94 76.09 -107.02
CA GLN A 22 14.05 76.14 -108.48
C GLN A 22 12.69 76.36 -109.16
N VAL A 23 11.66 75.63 -108.72
CA VAL A 23 10.28 75.71 -109.26
C VAL A 23 9.62 77.06 -108.94
N PHE A 24 9.95 77.70 -107.81
CA PHE A 24 9.41 79.01 -107.47
C PHE A 24 9.74 80.07 -108.51
N LYS A 25 10.91 80.02 -109.15
CA LYS A 25 11.33 81.03 -110.16
C LYS A 25 10.35 81.15 -111.33
N THR A 26 9.63 80.07 -111.67
CA THR A 26 8.74 79.97 -112.84
C THR A 26 7.25 79.84 -112.48
N THR A 27 6.89 79.76 -111.19
CA THR A 27 5.51 79.55 -110.73
C THR A 27 4.80 80.86 -110.37
N SER A 28 3.49 80.95 -110.61
CA SER A 28 2.64 82.08 -110.20
C SER A 28 2.64 82.29 -108.68
N ILE A 29 2.28 83.50 -108.22
CA ILE A 29 2.26 83.85 -106.78
C ILE A 29 1.31 82.92 -105.99
N GLU A 30 0.13 82.64 -106.55
CA GLU A 30 -0.85 81.69 -106.00
C GLU A 30 -0.24 80.29 -105.85
N GLY A 31 0.41 79.77 -106.90
CA GLY A 31 1.04 78.45 -106.90
C GLY A 31 2.21 78.34 -105.94
N ARG A 32 3.03 79.39 -105.79
CA ARG A 32 4.09 79.46 -104.76
C ARG A 32 3.51 79.36 -103.36
N THR A 33 2.36 79.98 -103.11
CA THR A 33 1.70 79.97 -101.80
C THR A 33 1.17 78.58 -101.47
N GLN A 34 0.52 77.91 -102.44
CA GLN A 34 0.07 76.52 -102.30
C GLN A 34 1.24 75.55 -102.08
N LEU A 35 2.31 75.68 -102.87
CA LEU A 35 3.50 74.83 -102.71
C LEU A 35 4.19 75.04 -101.36
N LYS A 36 4.31 76.29 -100.87
CA LYS A 36 4.78 76.56 -99.50
C LYS A 36 3.90 75.92 -98.43
N HIS A 37 2.58 75.96 -98.60
CA HIS A 37 1.65 75.30 -97.70
C HIS A 37 1.87 73.79 -97.68
N ILE A 38 2.04 73.16 -98.84
CA ILE A 38 2.29 71.71 -98.97
C ILE A 38 3.62 71.31 -98.30
N ILE A 39 4.72 72.05 -98.52
CA ILE A 39 6.01 71.79 -97.83
C ILE A 39 5.83 71.88 -96.32
N THR A 40 5.20 72.96 -95.84
CA THR A 40 4.98 73.18 -94.40
C THR A 40 4.15 72.05 -93.80
N GLU A 41 3.16 71.54 -94.53
CA GLU A 41 2.37 70.38 -94.14
C GLU A 41 3.24 69.10 -94.06
N TYR A 42 4.09 68.84 -95.06
CA TYR A 42 5.01 67.69 -95.04
C TYR A 42 6.03 67.78 -93.91
N GLN A 43 6.65 68.96 -93.69
CA GLN A 43 7.55 69.21 -92.55
C GLN A 43 6.84 68.96 -91.21
N THR A 44 5.59 69.41 -91.08
CA THR A 44 4.78 69.19 -89.87
C THR A 44 4.48 67.71 -89.66
N ARG A 45 4.06 67.00 -90.72
CA ARG A 45 3.79 65.55 -90.68
C ARG A 45 5.05 64.76 -90.31
N TRP A 46 6.19 65.15 -90.86
CA TRP A 46 7.48 64.52 -90.58
C TRP A 46 7.95 64.76 -89.15
N SER A 47 7.86 66.01 -88.66
CA SER A 47 8.13 66.35 -87.26
C SER A 47 7.25 65.52 -86.30
N ASN A 48 5.96 65.41 -86.61
CA ASN A 48 5.02 64.58 -85.84
C ASN A 48 5.39 63.09 -85.88
N TYR A 49 5.82 62.56 -87.02
CA TYR A 49 6.33 61.19 -87.14
C TYR A 49 7.57 60.99 -86.25
N ASN A 50 8.53 61.92 -86.29
CA ASN A 50 9.75 61.86 -85.48
C ASN A 50 9.47 61.93 -83.97
N ILE A 51 8.51 62.76 -83.55
CA ILE A 51 8.03 62.81 -82.16
C ILE A 51 7.43 61.46 -81.75
N LYS A 52 6.51 60.91 -82.56
CA LYS A 52 5.90 59.59 -82.29
C LYS A 52 6.93 58.46 -82.27
N GLN A 53 7.92 58.50 -83.17
CA GLN A 53 9.00 57.52 -83.22
C GLN A 53 9.85 57.57 -81.94
N LYS A 54 10.21 58.77 -81.47
CA LYS A 54 10.93 58.95 -80.19
C LYS A 54 10.10 58.45 -79.00
N GLN A 55 8.82 58.78 -78.95
CA GLN A 55 7.90 58.29 -77.93
C GLN A 55 7.80 56.76 -77.93
N LEU A 56 7.66 56.15 -79.11
CA LEU A 56 7.61 54.69 -79.26
C LEU A 56 8.92 54.02 -78.82
N LYS A 57 10.08 54.58 -79.18
CA LYS A 57 11.40 54.10 -78.71
C LYS A 57 11.50 54.14 -77.19
N GLN A 58 11.04 55.23 -76.57
CA GLN A 58 11.03 55.35 -75.10
C GLN A 58 10.11 54.31 -74.45
N ILE A 59 8.90 54.13 -74.99
CA ILE A 59 7.95 53.12 -74.51
C ILE A 59 8.55 51.71 -74.63
N LEU A 60 9.13 51.36 -75.78
CA LEU A 60 9.79 50.06 -75.98
C LEU A 60 10.99 49.86 -75.05
N HIS A 61 11.77 50.91 -74.78
CA HIS A 61 12.88 50.85 -73.84
C HIS A 61 12.39 50.61 -72.41
N ASN A 62 11.36 51.32 -71.97
CA ASN A 62 10.75 51.12 -70.65
C ASN A 62 10.16 49.70 -70.52
N VAL A 63 9.40 49.24 -71.52
CA VAL A 63 8.86 47.86 -71.54
C VAL A 63 9.97 46.82 -71.47
N LYS A 64 11.12 47.07 -72.11
CA LYS A 64 12.28 46.18 -72.02
C LYS A 64 12.86 46.16 -70.60
N ILE A 65 13.01 47.31 -69.96
CA ILE A 65 13.50 47.42 -68.57
C ILE A 65 12.53 46.71 -67.63
N ASP A 66 11.25 47.02 -67.70
CA ASP A 66 10.20 46.40 -66.87
C ASP A 66 10.21 44.87 -67.02
N ARG A 67 10.36 44.37 -68.25
CA ARG A 67 10.45 42.93 -68.51
C ARG A 67 11.70 42.29 -67.91
N MET A 68 12.84 42.97 -67.95
CA MET A 68 14.07 42.49 -67.30
C MET A 68 13.90 42.42 -65.77
N GLU A 69 13.34 43.46 -65.16
CA GLU A 69 13.08 43.48 -63.70
C GLU A 69 12.10 42.37 -63.29
N ILE A 70 11.06 42.12 -64.09
CA ILE A 70 10.13 41.01 -63.90
C ILE A 70 10.89 39.67 -63.95
N ASP A 71 11.70 39.44 -64.98
CA ASP A 71 12.45 38.19 -65.14
C ASP A 71 13.47 37.95 -64.02
N GLU A 72 14.14 39.00 -63.55
CA GLU A 72 15.06 38.95 -62.40
C GLU A 72 14.31 38.61 -61.11
N THR A 73 13.17 39.25 -60.85
CA THR A 73 12.36 38.97 -59.67
C THR A 73 11.82 37.54 -59.69
N LEU A 74 11.37 37.06 -60.85
CA LEU A 74 10.93 35.68 -61.05
C LEU A 74 12.06 34.67 -60.80
N ASN A 75 13.28 34.95 -61.26
CA ASN A 75 14.46 34.14 -60.92
C ASN A 75 14.73 34.10 -59.41
N GLU A 76 14.71 35.25 -58.75
CA GLU A 76 14.96 35.35 -57.30
C GLU A 76 13.95 34.52 -56.51
N ILE A 77 12.66 34.59 -56.88
CA ILE A 77 11.61 33.79 -56.23
C ILE A 77 11.87 32.29 -56.45
N ASN A 78 12.21 31.89 -57.67
CA ASN A 78 12.48 30.48 -57.98
C ASN A 78 13.69 29.93 -57.20
N ASP A 79 14.79 30.67 -57.17
CA ASP A 79 16.00 30.29 -56.43
C ASP A 79 15.72 30.21 -54.92
N TRP A 80 14.93 31.16 -54.40
CA TRP A 80 14.47 31.14 -53.02
C TRP A 80 13.65 29.88 -52.70
N ILE A 81 12.72 29.46 -53.59
CA ILE A 81 11.95 28.23 -53.40
C ILE A 81 12.86 27.00 -53.35
N ILE A 82 13.84 26.91 -54.25
CA ILE A 82 14.79 25.78 -54.30
C ILE A 82 15.59 25.69 -53.00
N GLU A 83 16.14 26.81 -52.53
CA GLU A 83 16.90 26.88 -51.28
C GLU A 83 16.04 26.47 -50.07
N HIS A 84 14.80 26.96 -49.99
CA HIS A 84 13.93 26.71 -48.84
C HIS A 84 13.32 25.31 -48.86
N ARG A 85 13.13 24.68 -50.02
CA ARG A 85 12.80 23.25 -50.12
C ARG A 85 13.93 22.38 -49.57
N TYR A 86 15.19 22.74 -49.80
CA TYR A 86 16.33 22.03 -49.21
C TYR A 86 16.33 22.16 -47.68
N LYS A 87 16.16 23.38 -47.16
CA LYS A 87 16.06 23.63 -45.71
C LYS A 87 14.87 22.92 -45.07
N LEU A 88 13.70 22.91 -45.73
CA LEU A 88 12.51 22.20 -45.26
C LEU A 88 12.82 20.71 -45.05
N ASN A 89 13.47 20.07 -46.02
CA ASN A 89 13.84 18.66 -45.92
C ASN A 89 14.85 18.40 -44.80
N ASP A 90 15.85 19.28 -44.62
CA ASP A 90 16.83 19.15 -43.53
C ASP A 90 16.17 19.25 -42.13
N LEU A 91 15.23 20.19 -41.97
CA LEU A 91 14.48 20.36 -40.72
C LEU A 91 13.61 19.16 -40.37
N ILE A 92 13.03 18.50 -41.38
CA ILE A 92 12.12 17.37 -41.17
C ILE A 92 12.86 16.04 -40.99
N ASN A 93 13.99 15.83 -41.68
CA ASN A 93 14.68 14.54 -41.66
C ASN A 93 15.47 14.28 -40.36
N ASN A 94 15.70 15.30 -39.55
CA ASN A 94 16.58 15.24 -38.38
C ASN A 94 15.84 15.44 -37.05
N LEU A 95 14.62 14.90 -36.90
CA LEU A 95 13.82 15.04 -35.67
C LEU A 95 14.60 14.67 -34.41
N SER A 96 14.49 15.51 -33.39
CA SER A 96 15.30 15.39 -32.18
C SER A 96 14.47 15.52 -30.88
N LEU A 97 15.04 16.10 -29.82
CA LEU A 97 14.36 16.33 -28.54
C LEU A 97 13.31 17.44 -28.66
N ARG A 98 12.35 17.47 -27.72
CA ARG A 98 11.22 18.40 -27.69
C ARG A 98 11.60 19.84 -27.97
N ASP A 99 12.58 20.39 -27.26
CA ASP A 99 12.92 21.81 -27.33
C ASP A 99 13.55 22.19 -28.67
N GLU A 100 14.29 21.28 -29.30
CA GLU A 100 14.82 21.47 -30.64
C GLU A 100 13.71 21.40 -31.69
N ASN A 101 12.76 20.46 -31.56
CA ASN A 101 11.62 20.39 -32.48
C ASN A 101 10.68 21.59 -32.35
N ARG A 102 10.53 22.18 -31.16
CA ARG A 102 9.81 23.47 -30.99
C ARG A 102 10.49 24.60 -31.76
N LYS A 103 11.83 24.67 -31.73
CA LYS A 103 12.59 25.65 -32.53
C LYS A 103 12.41 25.41 -34.02
N ARG A 104 12.46 24.16 -34.48
CA ARG A 104 12.21 23.81 -35.89
C ARG A 104 10.79 24.17 -36.33
N LEU A 105 9.79 23.88 -35.50
CA LEU A 105 8.39 24.26 -35.77
C LEU A 105 8.25 25.78 -35.90
N TYR A 106 8.92 26.55 -35.05
CA TYR A 106 8.95 28.00 -35.18
C TYR A 106 9.59 28.45 -36.51
N GLN A 107 10.69 27.84 -36.93
CA GLN A 107 11.33 28.12 -38.22
C GLN A 107 10.40 27.80 -39.40
N LEU A 108 9.66 26.70 -39.37
CA LEU A 108 8.66 26.38 -40.41
C LEU A 108 7.52 27.40 -40.45
N LYS A 109 7.08 27.90 -39.29
CA LYS A 109 6.09 28.98 -39.22
C LYS A 109 6.62 30.30 -39.78
N CYS A 110 7.92 30.59 -39.59
CA CYS A 110 8.58 31.72 -40.27
C CYS A 110 8.58 31.53 -41.79
N PHE A 111 8.90 30.33 -42.30
CA PHE A 111 8.84 30.06 -43.75
C PHE A 111 7.43 30.30 -44.33
N SER A 112 6.38 29.98 -43.58
CA SER A 112 5.00 30.25 -44.02
C SER A 112 4.74 31.74 -44.19
N ASN A 113 5.26 32.58 -43.29
CA ASN A 113 5.19 34.03 -43.44
C ASN A 113 6.00 34.52 -44.65
N ASP A 114 7.18 33.97 -44.89
CA ASP A 114 8.02 34.33 -46.04
C ASP A 114 7.35 33.96 -47.37
N ILE A 115 6.66 32.81 -47.44
CA ILE A 115 5.84 32.43 -48.60
C ILE A 115 4.77 33.49 -48.86
N ASN A 116 4.08 33.99 -47.83
CA ASN A 116 3.06 35.03 -48.00
C ASN A 116 3.65 36.34 -48.56
N VAL A 117 4.88 36.68 -48.17
CA VAL A 117 5.61 37.83 -48.74
C VAL A 117 5.90 37.60 -50.22
N LYS A 118 6.43 36.42 -50.60
CA LYS A 118 6.70 36.09 -52.01
C LYS A 118 5.41 35.99 -52.85
N GLN A 119 4.31 35.50 -52.28
CA GLN A 119 3.00 35.48 -52.92
C GLN A 119 2.47 36.90 -53.17
N THR A 120 2.65 37.81 -52.21
CA THR A 120 2.27 39.22 -52.38
C THR A 120 3.08 39.86 -53.50
N LEU A 121 4.39 39.57 -53.57
CA LEU A 121 5.27 40.04 -54.64
C LEU A 121 4.83 39.52 -56.02
N LEU A 122 4.49 38.22 -56.15
CA LEU A 122 3.91 37.67 -57.38
C LEU A 122 2.59 38.34 -57.75
N ASN A 123 1.70 38.59 -56.79
CA ASN A 123 0.43 39.27 -57.05
C ASN A 123 0.66 40.67 -57.63
N THR A 124 1.65 41.42 -57.10
CA THR A 124 2.04 42.73 -57.64
C THR A 124 2.64 42.64 -59.05
N LEU A 125 3.41 41.58 -59.34
CA LEU A 125 3.94 41.34 -60.69
C LEU A 125 2.84 40.96 -61.68
N LYS A 126 1.83 40.20 -61.25
CA LYS A 126 0.68 39.80 -62.08
C LYS A 126 -0.05 40.99 -62.68
N GLU A 127 -0.18 42.08 -61.93
CA GLU A 127 -0.82 43.32 -62.41
C GLU A 127 -0.04 44.00 -63.53
N LYS A 128 1.28 43.74 -63.63
CA LYS A 128 2.18 44.35 -64.62
C LYS A 128 2.42 43.49 -65.87
N ILE A 129 2.05 42.22 -65.83
CA ILE A 129 2.38 41.24 -66.87
C ILE A 129 1.13 40.88 -67.67
N LEU A 130 1.17 41.10 -68.99
CA LEU A 130 0.22 40.51 -69.93
C LEU A 130 0.75 39.12 -70.32
N GLU A 131 0.03 38.06 -69.95
CA GLU A 131 0.24 36.63 -70.30
C GLU A 131 1.72 36.20 -70.38
N ASN A 132 2.24 35.57 -69.31
CA ASN A 132 3.61 35.05 -69.27
C ASN A 132 3.62 33.65 -68.67
N ASP A 133 3.88 32.64 -69.50
CA ASP A 133 3.95 31.22 -69.08
C ASP A 133 4.90 31.01 -67.90
N ARG A 134 5.98 31.78 -67.82
CA ARG A 134 6.97 31.68 -66.73
C ARG A 134 6.40 32.12 -65.39
N PHE A 135 5.56 33.15 -65.40
CA PHE A 135 4.86 33.60 -64.20
C PHE A 135 3.97 32.48 -63.66
N ASP A 136 3.21 31.83 -64.54
CA ASP A 136 2.29 30.75 -64.17
C ASP A 136 3.04 29.53 -63.62
N ILE A 137 4.19 29.17 -64.22
CA ILE A 137 5.06 28.10 -63.70
C ILE A 137 5.54 28.42 -62.29
N ILE A 138 6.06 29.63 -62.04
CA ILE A 138 6.58 30.02 -60.71
C ILE A 138 5.45 30.09 -59.69
N GLN A 139 4.29 30.60 -60.09
CA GLN A 139 3.10 30.64 -59.24
C GLN A 139 2.65 29.22 -58.86
N GLN A 140 2.68 28.27 -59.80
CA GLN A 140 2.38 26.87 -59.53
C GLN A 140 3.40 26.27 -58.54
N VAL A 141 4.71 26.46 -58.80
CA VAL A 141 5.78 25.92 -57.95
C VAL A 141 5.72 26.49 -56.53
N LEU A 142 5.37 27.78 -56.38
CA LEU A 142 5.16 28.40 -55.08
C LEU A 142 3.95 27.80 -54.34
N ASN A 143 2.83 27.60 -55.04
CA ASN A 143 1.63 26.97 -54.46
C ASN A 143 1.92 25.53 -54.00
N GLU A 144 2.64 24.75 -54.82
CA GLU A 144 3.08 23.39 -54.46
C GLU A 144 3.98 23.41 -53.21
N PHE A 145 4.94 24.35 -53.14
CA PHE A 145 5.80 24.50 -51.98
C PHE A 145 5.03 24.93 -50.73
N GLN A 146 4.04 25.82 -50.87
CA GLN A 146 3.16 26.23 -49.78
C GLN A 146 2.39 25.05 -49.20
N GLU A 147 1.85 24.18 -50.05
CA GLU A 147 1.11 22.99 -49.62
C GLU A 147 2.05 21.96 -48.96
N GLU A 148 3.24 21.74 -49.53
CA GLU A 148 4.28 20.89 -48.92
C GLU A 148 4.65 21.39 -47.52
N LEU A 149 4.94 22.68 -47.38
CA LEU A 149 5.26 23.31 -46.10
C LEU A 149 4.11 23.17 -45.10
N ARG A 150 2.86 23.36 -45.54
CA ARG A 150 1.66 23.22 -44.69
C ARG A 150 1.54 21.81 -44.14
N ILE A 151 1.66 20.79 -44.99
CA ILE A 151 1.59 19.38 -44.58
C ILE A 151 2.69 19.06 -43.57
N LYS A 152 3.95 19.45 -43.87
CA LYS A 152 5.09 19.20 -43.00
C LYS A 152 5.00 19.94 -41.66
N THR A 153 4.52 21.19 -41.67
CA THR A 153 4.31 21.99 -40.46
C THR A 153 3.25 21.36 -39.56
N ASN A 154 2.11 20.96 -40.12
CA ASN A 154 1.04 20.32 -39.36
C ASN A 154 1.51 19.01 -38.73
N SER A 155 2.26 18.22 -39.49
CA SER A 155 2.80 16.95 -39.04
C SER A 155 3.84 17.10 -37.93
N LEU A 156 4.75 18.09 -38.04
CA LEU A 156 5.69 18.41 -36.96
C LEU A 156 4.96 19.00 -35.73
N GLU A 157 3.91 19.77 -35.92
CA GLU A 157 3.10 20.33 -34.83
C GLU A 157 2.39 19.23 -34.04
N GLU A 158 1.77 18.26 -34.72
CA GLU A 158 1.19 17.08 -34.11
C GLU A 158 2.23 16.28 -33.33
N PHE A 159 3.39 16.02 -33.95
CA PHE A 159 4.51 15.35 -33.31
C PHE A 159 4.97 16.05 -32.02
N VAL A 160 5.16 17.37 -32.05
CA VAL A 160 5.54 18.16 -30.86
C VAL A 160 4.46 18.11 -29.78
N ARG A 161 3.17 18.15 -30.14
CA ARG A 161 2.07 18.03 -29.19
C ARG A 161 2.08 16.67 -28.49
N THR A 162 2.29 15.59 -29.23
CA THR A 162 2.36 14.24 -28.64
C THR A 162 3.61 14.09 -27.76
N GLN A 163 4.76 14.66 -28.14
CA GLN A 163 5.96 14.70 -27.27
C GLN A 163 5.69 15.42 -25.94
N ILE A 164 4.98 16.55 -25.97
CA ILE A 164 4.58 17.30 -24.76
C ILE A 164 3.66 16.44 -23.90
N PHE A 165 2.61 15.86 -24.51
CA PHE A 165 1.66 15.01 -23.79
C PHE A 165 2.33 13.84 -23.08
N ILE A 166 3.29 13.16 -23.73
CA ILE A 166 4.02 12.04 -23.12
C ILE A 166 4.87 12.50 -21.95
N GLU A 167 5.59 13.62 -22.06
CA GLU A 167 6.40 14.12 -20.95
C GLU A 167 5.53 14.55 -19.76
N ASP A 168 4.42 15.23 -20.02
CA ASP A 168 3.47 15.66 -18.99
C ASP A 168 2.81 14.43 -18.31
N SER A 169 2.43 13.42 -19.10
CA SER A 169 1.89 12.15 -18.59
C SER A 169 2.91 11.42 -17.75
N LYS A 170 4.16 11.33 -18.20
CA LYS A 170 5.28 10.74 -17.45
C LYS A 170 5.46 11.43 -16.11
N GLN A 171 5.52 12.77 -16.09
CA GLN A 171 5.71 13.53 -14.87
C GLN A 171 4.54 13.31 -13.89
N SER A 172 3.30 13.39 -14.38
CA SER A 172 2.09 13.12 -13.61
C SER A 172 2.09 11.72 -12.99
N ILE A 173 2.43 10.69 -13.78
CA ILE A 173 2.51 9.31 -13.31
C ILE A 173 3.57 9.16 -12.22
N MET A 174 4.76 9.74 -12.41
CA MET A 174 5.84 9.68 -11.43
C MET A 174 5.48 10.38 -10.11
N GLU A 175 4.77 11.51 -10.17
CA GLU A 175 4.28 12.23 -8.99
C GLU A 175 3.23 11.41 -8.21
N LYS A 176 2.25 10.84 -8.92
CA LYS A 176 1.23 9.96 -8.33
C LYS A 176 1.87 8.70 -7.71
N LEU A 177 2.80 8.07 -8.42
CA LEU A 177 3.51 6.89 -7.93
C LEU A 177 4.32 7.21 -6.67
N LYS A 178 5.06 8.33 -6.68
CA LYS A 178 5.79 8.80 -5.50
C LYS A 178 4.84 9.04 -4.33
N PHE A 179 3.71 9.70 -4.57
CA PHE A 179 2.70 9.93 -3.54
C PHE A 179 2.19 8.61 -2.93
N ILE A 180 1.84 7.62 -3.77
CA ILE A 180 1.41 6.29 -3.30
C ILE A 180 2.50 5.63 -2.46
N MET A 181 3.76 5.66 -2.91
CA MET A 181 4.88 5.05 -2.18
C MET A 181 5.18 5.76 -0.86
N ASP A 182 5.14 7.09 -0.83
CA ASP A 182 5.30 7.88 0.40
C ASP A 182 4.18 7.55 1.39
N ARG A 183 2.94 7.39 0.93
CA ARG A 183 1.81 6.99 1.78
C ARG A 183 1.91 5.55 2.26
N LEU A 184 2.33 4.63 1.40
CA LEU A 184 2.56 3.23 1.75
C LEU A 184 3.56 3.11 2.89
N SER A 185 4.64 3.90 2.86
CA SER A 185 5.66 3.91 3.93
C SER A 185 5.11 4.34 5.31
N LEU A 186 3.99 5.07 5.35
CA LEU A 186 3.30 5.43 6.59
C LEU A 186 2.37 4.32 7.09
N CYS A 187 1.88 3.48 6.18
CA CYS A 187 0.97 2.38 6.48
C CYS A 187 1.69 1.09 6.86
N THR A 188 2.97 0.93 6.51
CA THR A 188 3.81 -0.24 6.89
C THR A 188 4.25 -0.23 8.35
N LYS A 189 3.92 0.81 9.11
CA LYS A 189 4.09 0.78 10.56
C LYS A 189 3.09 -0.21 11.16
N THR A 190 3.52 -0.99 12.13
CA THR A 190 2.75 -2.07 12.77
C THR A 190 2.52 -1.82 14.27
N ASP A 191 2.97 -0.66 14.74
CA ASP A 191 2.91 -0.17 16.12
C ASP A 191 1.52 0.33 16.55
N CYS A 192 0.46 -0.41 16.26
CA CYS A 192 -0.91 0.05 16.57
C CYS A 192 -1.89 -1.07 16.95
N ASP A 193 -3.07 -0.69 17.45
CA ASP A 193 -4.16 -1.62 17.80
C ASP A 193 -4.81 -2.24 16.55
N LEU A 194 -5.61 -3.28 16.78
CA LEU A 194 -6.31 -4.01 15.72
C LEU A 194 -7.16 -3.09 14.83
N ASP A 195 -7.91 -2.15 15.41
CA ASP A 195 -8.74 -1.21 14.65
C ASP A 195 -7.90 -0.31 13.73
N THR A 196 -6.76 0.18 14.21
CA THR A 196 -5.83 0.96 13.39
C THR A 196 -5.17 0.11 12.32
N LEU A 197 -4.79 -1.15 12.60
CA LEU A 197 -4.25 -2.07 11.61
C LEU A 197 -5.25 -2.36 10.49
N GLN A 198 -6.51 -2.61 10.84
CA GLN A 198 -7.59 -2.78 9.86
C GLN A 198 -7.80 -1.52 9.02
N SER A 199 -7.79 -0.34 9.65
CA SER A 199 -7.88 0.94 8.92
C SER A 199 -6.69 1.14 7.96
N ARG A 200 -5.47 0.77 8.37
CA ARG A 200 -4.27 0.81 7.52
C ARG A 200 -4.39 -0.19 6.37
N LEU A 201 -4.85 -1.40 6.63
CA LEU A 201 -5.06 -2.43 5.62
C LEU A 201 -6.04 -1.95 4.54
N ASN A 202 -7.19 -1.40 4.94
CA ASN A 202 -8.17 -0.85 4.01
C ASN A 202 -7.56 0.26 3.12
N LYS A 203 -6.74 1.15 3.70
CA LYS A 203 -6.02 2.19 2.93
C LYS A 203 -5.00 1.62 1.95
N ILE A 204 -4.28 0.57 2.33
CA ILE A 204 -3.36 -0.08 1.38
C ILE A 204 -4.13 -0.76 0.24
N GLU A 205 -5.30 -1.34 0.51
CA GLU A 205 -6.18 -1.87 -0.53
C GLU A 205 -6.72 -0.76 -1.46
N GLU A 206 -7.01 0.44 -0.94
CA GLU A 206 -7.31 1.62 -1.76
C GLU A 206 -6.11 2.01 -2.64
N TYR A 207 -4.89 2.05 -2.09
CA TYR A 207 -3.67 2.34 -2.86
C TYR A 207 -3.37 1.30 -3.94
N LYS A 208 -3.73 0.03 -3.71
CA LYS A 208 -3.65 -1.00 -4.73
C LYS A 208 -4.52 -0.65 -5.93
N PHE A 209 -5.76 -0.23 -5.70
CA PHE A 209 -6.68 0.18 -6.76
C PHE A 209 -6.19 1.46 -7.47
N GLU A 210 -5.68 2.44 -6.73
CA GLU A 210 -5.06 3.64 -7.34
C GLU A 210 -3.87 3.28 -8.25
N LEU A 211 -3.05 2.32 -7.84
CA LEU A 211 -1.91 1.85 -8.63
C LEU A 211 -2.33 1.09 -9.89
N GLU A 212 -3.43 0.32 -9.84
CA GLU A 212 -4.02 -0.33 -11.02
C GLU A 212 -4.53 0.72 -12.03
N ASN A 213 -5.19 1.78 -11.56
CA ASN A 213 -5.59 2.89 -12.44
C ASN A 213 -4.37 3.61 -13.04
N LEU A 214 -3.31 3.79 -12.23
CA LEU A 214 -2.08 4.42 -12.69
C LEU A 214 -1.37 3.60 -13.79
N GLU A 215 -1.42 2.27 -13.69
CA GLU A 215 -0.92 1.39 -14.74
C GLU A 215 -1.74 1.52 -16.04
N GLN A 216 -3.06 1.68 -15.95
CA GLN A 216 -3.89 1.93 -17.14
C GLN A 216 -3.52 3.26 -17.80
N GLU A 217 -3.35 4.34 -17.02
CA GLU A 217 -2.88 5.63 -17.52
C GLU A 217 -1.49 5.50 -18.19
N PHE A 218 -0.58 4.74 -17.57
CA PHE A 218 0.73 4.44 -18.12
C PHE A 218 0.64 3.71 -19.46
N ASN A 219 -0.21 2.68 -19.57
CA ASN A 219 -0.39 1.91 -20.80
C ASN A 219 -0.96 2.78 -21.94
N GLN A 220 -1.91 3.68 -21.64
CA GLN A 220 -2.42 4.64 -22.63
C GLN A 220 -1.32 5.60 -23.12
N SER A 221 -0.49 6.11 -22.20
CA SER A 221 0.66 6.95 -22.55
C SER A 221 1.69 6.19 -23.39
N TYR A 222 1.90 4.91 -23.08
CA TYR A 222 2.79 4.03 -23.83
C TYR A 222 2.27 3.72 -25.24
N GLU A 223 0.98 3.53 -25.43
CA GLU A 223 0.38 3.36 -26.77
C GLU A 223 0.58 4.61 -27.64
N GLN A 224 0.39 5.81 -27.06
CA GLN A 224 0.69 7.06 -27.78
C GLN A 224 2.18 7.22 -28.06
N TYR A 225 3.05 6.74 -27.18
CA TYR A 225 4.49 6.70 -27.45
C TYR A 225 4.83 5.78 -28.63
N GLN A 226 4.21 4.60 -28.71
CA GLN A 226 4.42 3.68 -29.84
C GLN A 226 4.05 4.33 -31.18
N SER A 227 2.98 5.13 -31.23
CA SER A 227 2.64 5.85 -32.46
C SER A 227 3.69 6.92 -32.84
N ILE A 228 4.37 7.55 -31.88
CA ILE A 228 5.49 8.47 -32.15
C ILE A 228 6.71 7.71 -32.67
N ILE A 229 7.01 6.53 -32.13
CA ILE A 229 8.17 5.72 -32.58
C ILE A 229 8.13 5.47 -34.09
N GLU A 230 6.93 5.28 -34.64
CA GLU A 230 6.72 5.07 -36.07
C GLU A 230 7.04 6.32 -36.91
N PHE A 231 7.14 7.50 -36.28
CA PHE A 231 7.32 8.80 -36.91
C PHE A 231 8.78 9.17 -37.25
N ASN A 232 9.55 8.27 -37.88
CA ASN A 232 10.94 8.53 -38.31
C ASN A 232 11.85 9.17 -37.23
N LEU A 233 11.64 8.82 -35.95
CA LEU A 233 12.51 9.24 -34.86
C LEU A 233 13.94 8.73 -35.08
N ASN A 234 14.93 9.56 -34.71
CA ASN A 234 16.32 9.12 -34.63
C ASN A 234 16.42 7.91 -33.67
N SER A 235 17.18 6.89 -34.07
CA SER A 235 17.36 5.64 -33.32
C SER A 235 17.81 5.85 -31.86
N MET A 236 18.66 6.86 -31.62
CA MET A 236 19.13 7.20 -30.27
C MET A 236 17.99 7.70 -29.37
N ILE A 237 17.06 8.48 -29.93
CA ILE A 237 15.96 9.08 -29.19
C ILE A 237 14.88 8.04 -28.91
N LYS A 238 14.59 7.20 -29.90
CA LYS A 238 13.76 6.00 -29.73
C LYS A 238 14.26 5.14 -28.57
N LEU A 239 15.57 4.88 -28.51
CA LEU A 239 16.17 4.12 -27.41
C LEU A 239 15.99 4.82 -26.06
N ASN A 240 16.20 6.14 -25.99
CA ASN A 240 16.04 6.91 -24.75
C ASN A 240 14.60 6.84 -24.22
N TYR A 241 13.60 7.08 -25.08
CA TYR A 241 12.21 6.95 -24.64
C TYR A 241 11.88 5.51 -24.23
N GLN A 242 12.31 4.51 -24.99
CA GLN A 242 12.07 3.11 -24.65
C GLN A 242 12.64 2.77 -23.27
N GLN A 243 13.89 3.15 -22.99
CA GLN A 243 14.51 2.96 -21.67
C GLN A 243 13.73 3.67 -20.56
N ASN A 244 13.25 4.89 -20.80
CA ASN A 244 12.44 5.62 -19.83
C ASN A 244 11.12 4.90 -19.50
N PHE A 245 10.42 4.39 -20.51
CA PHE A 245 9.18 3.63 -20.32
C PHE A 245 9.43 2.30 -19.62
N GLU A 246 10.49 1.58 -19.98
CA GLU A 246 10.91 0.34 -19.31
C GLU A 246 11.22 0.59 -17.83
N GLN A 247 11.92 1.68 -17.50
CA GLN A 247 12.18 2.09 -16.12
C GLN A 247 10.88 2.38 -15.38
N MET A 248 9.97 3.17 -15.95
CA MET A 248 8.68 3.46 -15.32
C MET A 248 7.86 2.19 -15.05
N HIS A 249 7.78 1.30 -16.03
CA HIS A 249 7.10 0.01 -15.89
C HIS A 249 7.71 -0.82 -14.76
N LEU A 250 9.04 -0.84 -14.63
CA LEU A 250 9.74 -1.50 -13.52
C LEU A 250 9.36 -0.88 -12.17
N VAL A 251 9.32 0.45 -12.04
CA VAL A 251 8.95 1.11 -10.78
C VAL A 251 7.49 0.81 -10.42
N ILE A 252 6.56 0.83 -11.38
CA ILE A 252 5.15 0.46 -11.15
C ILE A 252 5.03 -0.97 -10.64
N ASN A 253 5.73 -1.92 -11.28
CA ASN A 253 5.72 -3.32 -10.85
C ASN A 253 6.33 -3.53 -9.46
N ASN A 254 7.43 -2.82 -9.14
CA ASN A 254 7.99 -2.85 -7.80
C ASN A 254 7.02 -2.27 -6.76
N GLY A 255 6.28 -1.21 -7.11
CA GLY A 255 5.21 -0.66 -6.29
C GLY A 255 4.12 -1.70 -6.00
N LYS A 256 3.66 -2.44 -7.03
CA LYS A 256 2.67 -3.50 -6.88
C LYS A 256 3.13 -4.59 -5.92
N GLN A 257 4.34 -5.10 -6.12
CA GLN A 257 4.91 -6.13 -5.25
C GLN A 257 5.05 -5.65 -3.79
N THR A 258 5.39 -4.37 -3.60
CA THR A 258 5.51 -3.78 -2.26
C THR A 258 4.15 -3.67 -1.58
N ILE A 259 3.12 -3.21 -2.31
CA ILE A 259 1.74 -3.16 -1.82
C ILE A 259 1.23 -4.56 -1.47
N GLU A 260 1.41 -5.54 -2.35
CA GLU A 260 0.97 -6.91 -2.11
C GLU A 260 1.63 -7.53 -0.88
N ARG A 261 2.94 -7.31 -0.70
CA ARG A 261 3.65 -7.74 0.51
C ARG A 261 3.08 -7.08 1.76
N ALA A 262 2.88 -5.76 1.74
CA ALA A 262 2.33 -5.03 2.88
C ALA A 262 0.91 -5.49 3.24
N ILE A 263 0.07 -5.80 2.25
CA ILE A 263 -1.27 -6.38 2.46
C ILE A 263 -1.16 -7.73 3.16
N LEU A 264 -0.27 -8.62 2.71
CA LEU A 264 -0.08 -9.94 3.30
C LEU A 264 0.42 -9.85 4.74
N GLU A 265 1.41 -8.99 5.00
CA GLU A 265 1.97 -8.75 6.32
C GLU A 265 0.92 -8.19 7.30
N LEU A 266 0.15 -7.18 6.88
CA LEU A 266 -0.92 -6.61 7.71
C LEU A 266 -2.07 -7.61 7.94
N LYS A 267 -2.44 -8.41 6.93
CA LYS A 267 -3.47 -9.45 7.10
C LYS A 267 -3.03 -10.49 8.13
N HIS A 268 -1.80 -10.99 8.01
CA HIS A 268 -1.24 -11.91 8.98
C HIS A 268 -1.22 -11.32 10.40
N LEU A 269 -0.85 -10.05 10.53
CA LEU A 269 -0.82 -9.37 11.83
C LEU A 269 -2.24 -9.20 12.41
N CYS A 270 -3.23 -8.80 11.60
CA CYS A 270 -4.63 -8.73 11.99
C CYS A 270 -5.17 -10.09 12.46
N ASP A 271 -4.86 -11.17 11.74
CA ASP A 271 -5.27 -12.53 12.11
C ASP A 271 -4.63 -12.96 13.43
N THR A 272 -3.35 -12.63 13.64
CA THR A 272 -2.62 -12.90 14.89
C THR A 272 -3.25 -12.15 16.06
N TRP A 273 -3.58 -10.87 15.87
CA TRP A 273 -4.31 -10.07 16.85
C TRP A 273 -5.67 -10.66 17.20
N TYR A 274 -6.44 -11.09 16.21
CA TYR A 274 -7.76 -11.69 16.44
C TYR A 274 -7.65 -13.00 17.24
N GLN A 275 -6.63 -13.83 16.95
CA GLN A 275 -6.36 -15.04 17.73
C GLN A 275 -5.97 -14.71 19.17
N TYR A 276 -5.09 -13.73 19.37
CA TYR A 276 -4.69 -13.25 20.69
C TYR A 276 -5.91 -12.75 21.49
N GLU A 277 -6.72 -11.85 20.94
CA GLU A 277 -7.91 -11.33 21.65
C GLU A 277 -8.89 -12.44 22.02
N LYS A 278 -9.13 -13.38 21.11
CA LYS A 278 -10.01 -14.53 21.35
C LYS A 278 -9.47 -15.40 22.49
N HIS A 279 -8.19 -15.77 22.44
CA HIS A 279 -7.56 -16.61 23.46
C HIS A 279 -7.49 -15.89 24.81
N ASN A 280 -7.08 -14.62 24.81
CA ASN A 280 -7.04 -13.79 26.01
C ASN A 280 -8.42 -13.68 26.68
N LYS A 281 -9.49 -13.44 25.91
CA LYS A 281 -10.86 -13.36 26.45
C LYS A 281 -11.31 -14.67 27.09
N ILE A 282 -11.05 -15.81 26.43
CA ILE A 282 -11.36 -17.14 26.97
C ILE A 282 -10.55 -17.37 28.26
N PHE A 283 -9.27 -17.01 28.24
CA PHE A 283 -8.35 -17.18 29.37
C PHE A 283 -8.77 -16.36 30.59
N VAL A 284 -9.05 -15.07 30.40
CA VAL A 284 -9.56 -14.16 31.44
C VAL A 284 -10.88 -14.67 32.02
N SER A 285 -11.80 -15.15 31.19
CA SER A 285 -13.07 -15.71 31.66
C SER A 285 -12.88 -16.97 32.50
N TRP A 286 -12.02 -17.88 32.06
CA TRP A 286 -11.65 -19.08 32.82
C TRP A 286 -11.02 -18.68 34.16
N LEU A 287 -10.03 -17.79 34.15
CA LEU A 287 -9.31 -17.36 35.35
C LEU A 287 -10.26 -16.74 36.38
N ASN A 288 -11.17 -15.85 35.96
CA ASN A 288 -12.20 -15.27 36.83
C ASN A 288 -13.14 -16.34 37.39
N GLN A 289 -13.53 -17.34 36.60
CA GLN A 289 -14.39 -18.43 37.07
C GLN A 289 -13.67 -19.31 38.09
N THR A 290 -12.41 -19.66 37.84
CA THR A 290 -11.59 -20.51 38.71
C THR A 290 -11.26 -19.81 40.03
N GLU A 291 -10.91 -18.51 39.99
CA GLU A 291 -10.72 -17.69 41.20
C GLU A 291 -12.01 -17.66 42.05
N ASN A 292 -13.17 -17.47 41.43
CA ASN A 292 -14.45 -17.48 42.13
C ASN A 292 -14.81 -18.86 42.68
N GLN A 293 -14.55 -19.93 41.93
CA GLN A 293 -14.78 -21.32 42.35
C GLN A 293 -13.91 -21.67 43.56
N LEU A 294 -12.61 -21.36 43.51
CA LEU A 294 -11.69 -21.60 44.62
C LEU A 294 -12.12 -20.79 45.86
N THR A 295 -12.44 -19.52 45.70
CA THR A 295 -12.89 -18.65 46.80
C THR A 295 -14.19 -19.16 47.43
N THR A 296 -15.16 -19.54 46.60
CA THR A 296 -16.43 -20.10 47.07
C THR A 296 -16.18 -21.43 47.77
N PHE A 297 -15.40 -22.32 47.17
CA PHE A 297 -15.05 -23.63 47.73
C PHE A 297 -14.38 -23.49 49.11
N ILE A 298 -13.38 -22.62 49.24
CA ILE A 298 -12.70 -22.35 50.51
C ILE A 298 -13.66 -21.81 51.58
N THR A 299 -14.65 -21.02 51.20
CA THR A 299 -15.60 -20.39 52.14
C THR A 299 -16.78 -21.28 52.52
N THR A 300 -17.20 -22.19 51.64
CA THR A 300 -18.39 -23.05 51.87
C THR A 300 -18.06 -24.43 52.42
N ASN A 301 -16.84 -24.91 52.20
CA ASN A 301 -16.48 -26.26 52.59
C ASN A 301 -16.20 -26.30 54.10
N ASN A 302 -17.19 -26.78 54.86
CA ASN A 302 -17.02 -27.15 56.26
C ASN A 302 -16.26 -28.48 56.28
N ASP A 303 -15.28 -28.64 57.18
CA ASP A 303 -14.25 -29.72 57.25
C ASP A 303 -14.74 -31.19 57.30
N ASP A 304 -15.99 -31.48 56.95
CA ASP A 304 -16.67 -32.77 57.12
C ASP A 304 -16.26 -33.83 56.07
N ASP A 305 -15.75 -33.45 54.88
CA ASP A 305 -15.29 -34.37 53.83
C ASP A 305 -13.92 -33.97 53.25
N ASN A 306 -12.87 -34.23 54.03
CA ASN A 306 -11.51 -33.85 53.68
C ASN A 306 -10.94 -34.63 52.48
N ASP A 307 -11.41 -35.85 52.22
CA ASP A 307 -10.93 -36.66 51.08
C ASP A 307 -11.44 -36.06 49.76
N TYR A 308 -12.74 -35.71 49.68
CA TYR A 308 -13.29 -34.96 48.53
C TYR A 308 -12.55 -33.63 48.30
N THR A 309 -12.18 -32.97 49.40
CA THR A 309 -11.49 -31.68 49.36
C THR A 309 -10.10 -31.79 48.75
N ILE A 310 -9.34 -32.79 49.15
CA ILE A 310 -8.00 -33.08 48.63
C ILE A 310 -8.09 -33.42 47.14
N ASP A 311 -9.03 -34.29 46.74
CA ASP A 311 -9.21 -34.68 45.35
C ASP A 311 -9.59 -33.49 44.45
N TYR A 312 -10.53 -32.65 44.90
CA TYR A 312 -10.91 -31.44 44.17
C TYR A 312 -9.74 -30.47 43.98
N LEU A 313 -8.97 -30.21 45.05
CA LEU A 313 -7.82 -29.29 44.99
C LEU A 313 -6.67 -29.86 44.14
N ASN A 314 -6.45 -31.17 44.15
CA ASN A 314 -5.48 -31.81 43.25
C ASN A 314 -5.90 -31.66 41.79
N GLN A 315 -7.17 -31.93 41.46
CA GLN A 315 -7.71 -31.74 40.11
C GLN A 315 -7.59 -30.28 39.68
N LEU A 316 -7.95 -29.34 40.55
CA LEU A 316 -7.86 -27.91 40.27
C LEU A 316 -6.40 -27.47 40.02
N SER A 317 -5.45 -27.99 40.79
CA SER A 317 -4.02 -27.72 40.61
C SER A 317 -3.51 -28.25 39.26
N GLU A 318 -3.95 -29.44 38.85
CA GLU A 318 -3.65 -30.01 37.52
C GLU A 318 -4.25 -29.15 36.40
N ASP A 319 -5.52 -28.76 36.52
CA ASP A 319 -6.20 -27.89 35.55
C ASP A 319 -5.49 -26.52 35.40
N ILE A 320 -5.04 -25.92 36.51
CA ILE A 320 -4.25 -24.68 36.50
C ILE A 320 -2.91 -24.90 35.80
N SER A 321 -2.23 -26.02 36.07
CA SER A 321 -0.95 -26.35 35.43
C SER A 321 -1.09 -26.56 33.93
N ASP A 322 -2.20 -27.12 33.44
CA ASP A 322 -2.47 -27.23 32.00
C ASP A 322 -2.79 -25.89 31.36
N LYS A 323 -3.43 -24.99 32.10
CA LYS A 323 -3.72 -23.62 31.65
C LYS A 323 -2.46 -22.74 31.60
N ASP A 324 -1.45 -22.98 32.44
CA ASP A 324 -0.14 -22.35 32.30
C ASP A 324 0.52 -22.67 30.95
N LYS A 325 0.29 -23.87 30.37
CA LYS A 325 0.76 -24.19 29.01
C LYS A 325 0.04 -23.36 27.95
N GLN A 326 -1.27 -23.18 28.07
CA GLN A 326 -2.05 -22.32 27.15
C GLN A 326 -1.66 -20.84 27.28
N LEU A 327 -1.24 -20.40 28.47
CA LEU A 327 -0.71 -19.05 28.66
C LEU A 327 0.58 -18.84 27.85
N LYS A 328 1.45 -19.86 27.73
CA LYS A 328 2.66 -19.76 26.89
C LYS A 328 2.33 -19.57 25.42
N GLU A 329 1.31 -20.26 24.90
CA GLU A 329 0.81 -20.02 23.53
C GLU A 329 0.30 -18.58 23.36
N LEU A 330 -0.36 -18.03 24.39
CA LEU A 330 -0.82 -16.64 24.38
C LEU A 330 0.36 -15.66 24.42
N GLU A 331 1.42 -15.94 25.17
CA GLU A 331 2.66 -15.16 25.21
C GLU A 331 3.43 -15.23 23.89
N GLU A 332 3.42 -16.37 23.20
CA GLU A 332 3.99 -16.49 21.85
C GLU A 332 3.24 -15.61 20.85
N LEU A 333 1.90 -15.65 20.87
CA LEU A 333 1.07 -14.75 20.06
C LEU A 333 1.33 -13.28 20.41
N GLU A 334 1.46 -12.97 21.70
CA GLU A 334 1.76 -11.62 22.15
C GLU A 334 3.16 -11.17 21.73
N SER A 335 4.16 -12.06 21.73
CA SER A 335 5.51 -11.77 21.26
C SER A 335 5.52 -11.46 19.76
N LEU A 336 4.76 -12.21 18.95
CA LEU A 336 4.61 -11.94 17.52
C LEU A 336 3.97 -10.57 17.25
N ILE A 337 3.16 -10.08 18.18
CA ILE A 337 2.56 -8.74 18.14
C ILE A 337 3.53 -7.68 18.69
N ASN A 338 4.27 -7.99 19.76
CA ASN A 338 5.09 -7.06 20.55
C ASN A 338 6.50 -6.78 20.00
N ASP A 339 6.96 -7.53 18.99
CA ASP A 339 8.13 -7.12 18.18
C ASP A 339 7.98 -5.69 17.62
N TYR A 340 6.78 -5.09 17.72
CA TYR A 340 6.40 -3.77 17.25
C TYR A 340 6.11 -2.72 18.35
N ASP A 341 6.72 -2.88 19.54
CA ASP A 341 6.87 -1.88 20.61
C ASP A 341 5.54 -1.37 21.24
N TRP A 342 4.89 -2.25 22.01
CA TRP A 342 3.66 -1.94 22.77
C TRP A 342 3.86 -2.07 24.28
N SER A 343 3.89 -0.94 25.00
CA SER A 343 4.05 -0.91 26.46
C SER A 343 2.74 -1.10 27.24
N ARG A 344 1.56 -0.99 26.59
CA ARG A 344 0.25 -1.04 27.28
C ARG A 344 -0.43 -2.41 27.28
N GLN A 345 -0.12 -3.29 26.33
CA GLN A 345 -0.71 -4.63 26.27
C GLN A 345 0.24 -5.75 26.67
N ALA A 346 1.57 -5.60 26.54
CA ALA A 346 2.56 -6.51 27.12
C ALA A 346 2.40 -6.71 28.65
N HIS A 347 1.65 -5.84 29.32
CA HIS A 347 1.26 -6.02 30.72
C HIS A 347 0.17 -7.08 30.91
N ASN A 348 -0.61 -7.44 29.89
CA ASN A 348 -1.76 -8.34 30.05
C ASN A 348 -1.33 -9.78 30.33
N THR A 349 -0.45 -10.38 29.52
CA THR A 349 0.01 -11.77 29.78
C THR A 349 0.82 -11.86 31.07
N SER A 350 1.66 -10.88 31.38
CA SER A 350 2.41 -10.80 32.64
C SER A 350 1.46 -10.75 33.84
N ILE A 351 0.41 -9.94 33.79
CA ILE A 351 -0.63 -9.89 34.84
C ILE A 351 -1.37 -11.23 34.93
N LEU A 352 -1.70 -11.87 33.81
CA LEU A 352 -2.33 -13.20 33.81
C LEU A 352 -1.41 -14.25 34.44
N ARG A 353 -0.11 -14.23 34.12
CA ARG A 353 0.90 -15.11 34.71
C ARG A 353 0.97 -14.92 36.23
N GLU A 354 1.03 -13.68 36.70
CA GLU A 354 1.03 -13.38 38.14
C GLU A 354 -0.24 -13.90 38.82
N ARG A 355 -1.41 -13.74 38.19
CA ARG A 355 -2.68 -14.27 38.72
C ARG A 355 -2.70 -15.79 38.79
N ILE A 356 -2.17 -16.50 37.79
CA ILE A 356 -2.01 -17.96 37.84
C ILE A 356 -1.12 -18.37 39.02
N ILE A 357 0.02 -17.70 39.20
CA ILE A 357 0.94 -17.99 40.30
C ILE A 357 0.24 -17.80 41.65
N VAL A 358 -0.54 -16.73 41.81
CA VAL A 358 -1.32 -16.47 43.03
C VAL A 358 -2.39 -17.55 43.23
N LEU A 359 -3.14 -17.91 42.19
CA LEU A 359 -4.20 -18.91 42.24
C LEU A 359 -3.66 -20.30 42.60
N LEU A 360 -2.55 -20.70 42.00
CA LEU A 360 -1.85 -21.96 42.30
C LEU A 360 -1.29 -21.95 43.72
N GLY A 361 -0.75 -20.82 44.17
CA GLY A 361 -0.32 -20.62 45.55
C GLY A 361 -1.46 -20.77 46.57
N GLN A 362 -2.64 -20.19 46.27
CA GLN A 362 -3.84 -20.34 47.10
C GLN A 362 -4.32 -21.80 47.14
N CYS A 363 -4.36 -22.47 45.99
CA CYS A 363 -4.76 -23.87 45.87
C CYS A 363 -3.84 -24.79 46.69
N ASN A 364 -2.52 -24.65 46.53
CA ASN A 364 -1.54 -25.45 47.26
C ASN A 364 -1.54 -25.17 48.77
N SER A 365 -1.69 -23.90 49.17
CA SER A 365 -1.79 -23.57 50.59
C SER A 365 -3.03 -24.18 51.24
N GLN A 366 -4.16 -24.21 50.52
CA GLN A 366 -5.37 -24.85 51.03
C GLN A 366 -5.23 -26.38 51.08
N LEU A 367 -4.63 -26.98 50.04
CA LEU A 367 -4.36 -28.42 50.00
C LEU A 367 -3.49 -28.85 51.18
N GLU A 368 -2.41 -28.11 51.47
CA GLU A 368 -1.53 -28.37 52.60
C GLU A 368 -2.27 -28.29 53.94
N ARG A 369 -3.13 -27.27 54.13
CA ARG A 369 -3.96 -27.15 55.34
C ARG A 369 -4.91 -28.32 55.50
N THR A 370 -5.63 -28.71 54.45
CA THR A 370 -6.54 -29.86 54.49
C THR A 370 -5.78 -31.16 54.79
N GLN A 371 -4.62 -31.37 54.17
CA GLN A 371 -3.77 -32.54 54.47
C GLN A 371 -3.28 -32.54 55.93
N GLN A 372 -2.91 -31.39 56.48
CA GLN A 372 -2.57 -31.26 57.90
C GLN A 372 -3.75 -31.60 58.81
N THR A 373 -4.97 -31.14 58.47
CA THR A 373 -6.21 -31.50 59.18
C THR A 373 -6.49 -33.00 59.11
N VAL A 374 -6.35 -33.63 57.94
CA VAL A 374 -6.51 -35.09 57.77
C VAL A 374 -5.49 -35.84 58.63
N ASN A 375 -4.22 -35.47 58.55
CA ASN A 375 -3.15 -36.10 59.33
C ASN A 375 -3.41 -35.96 60.84
N PHE A 376 -3.85 -34.78 61.28
CA PHE A 376 -4.24 -34.54 62.67
C PHE A 376 -5.43 -35.42 63.08
N ASN A 377 -6.47 -35.49 62.26
CA ASN A 377 -7.64 -36.34 62.52
C ASN A 377 -7.27 -37.82 62.56
N GLN A 378 -6.38 -38.30 61.68
CA GLN A 378 -5.88 -39.68 61.70
C GLN A 378 -5.08 -39.97 62.98
N GLN A 379 -4.20 -39.04 63.40
CA GLN A 379 -3.47 -39.14 64.67
C GLN A 379 -4.43 -39.14 65.86
N TRP A 380 -5.45 -38.28 65.85
CA TRP A 380 -6.49 -38.24 66.88
C TRP A 380 -7.30 -39.53 66.93
N GLN A 381 -7.74 -40.06 65.79
CA GLN A 381 -8.44 -41.35 65.71
C GLN A 381 -7.55 -42.50 66.21
N SER A 382 -6.26 -42.49 65.89
CA SER A 382 -5.29 -43.45 66.43
C SER A 382 -5.18 -43.33 67.96
N LEU A 383 -5.09 -42.11 68.50
CA LEU A 383 -5.09 -41.86 69.95
C LEU A 383 -6.39 -42.32 70.61
N VAL A 384 -7.54 -42.01 70.03
CA VAL A 384 -8.86 -42.45 70.52
C VAL A 384 -8.95 -43.97 70.50
N SER A 385 -8.47 -44.62 69.44
CA SER A 385 -8.40 -46.09 69.36
C SER A 385 -7.50 -46.67 70.46
N ILE A 386 -6.31 -46.12 70.69
CA ILE A 386 -5.41 -46.54 71.78
C ILE A 386 -6.08 -46.36 73.14
N ILE A 387 -6.72 -45.22 73.39
CA ILE A 387 -7.44 -44.95 74.64
C ILE A 387 -8.60 -45.94 74.82
N HIS A 388 -9.33 -46.23 73.75
CA HIS A 388 -10.42 -47.21 73.77
C HIS A 388 -9.90 -48.60 74.12
N THR A 389 -8.82 -49.06 73.47
CA THR A 389 -8.19 -50.35 73.77
C THR A 389 -7.65 -50.42 75.19
N LEU A 390 -7.03 -49.36 75.71
CA LEU A 390 -6.59 -49.28 77.11
C LEU A 390 -7.76 -49.35 78.07
N PHE A 391 -8.86 -48.66 77.76
CA PHE A 391 -10.08 -48.68 78.55
C PHE A 391 -10.74 -50.07 78.56
N GLU A 392 -10.86 -50.72 77.41
CA GLU A 392 -11.34 -52.10 77.29
C GLU A 392 -10.45 -53.07 78.07
N THR A 393 -9.12 -52.94 77.97
CA THR A 393 -8.16 -53.76 78.72
C THR A 393 -8.33 -53.56 80.22
N TYR A 394 -8.49 -52.32 80.68
CA TYR A 394 -8.72 -52.01 82.09
C TYR A 394 -10.06 -52.54 82.60
N GLN A 395 -11.12 -52.46 81.78
CA GLN A 395 -12.41 -53.10 82.10
C GLN A 395 -12.27 -54.62 82.22
N GLN A 396 -11.53 -55.25 81.32
CA GLN A 396 -11.27 -56.68 81.36
C GLN A 396 -10.49 -57.09 82.62
N GLN A 397 -9.44 -56.35 82.97
CA GLN A 397 -8.68 -56.56 84.22
C GLN A 397 -9.56 -56.36 85.46
N LEU A 398 -10.46 -55.37 85.48
CA LEU A 398 -11.42 -55.20 86.58
C LEU A 398 -12.41 -56.37 86.69
N ILE A 399 -12.82 -56.96 85.58
CA ILE A 399 -13.65 -58.17 85.55
C ILE A 399 -12.86 -59.36 86.13
N GLU A 400 -11.61 -59.54 85.71
CA GLU A 400 -10.70 -60.59 86.22
C GLU A 400 -10.45 -60.43 87.71
N ILE A 401 -10.11 -59.23 88.20
CA ILE A 401 -9.93 -58.93 89.63
C ILE A 401 -11.22 -59.22 90.40
N ARG A 402 -12.40 -58.89 89.87
CA ARG A 402 -13.69 -59.24 90.51
C ARG A 402 -13.93 -60.75 90.53
N GLN A 403 -13.49 -61.49 89.52
CA GLN A 403 -13.57 -62.95 89.51
C GLN A 403 -12.58 -63.58 90.49
N GLU A 404 -11.36 -63.06 90.60
CA GLU A 404 -10.36 -63.46 91.60
C GLU A 404 -10.80 -63.11 93.02
N GLN A 405 -11.40 -61.95 93.26
CA GLN A 405 -11.98 -61.61 94.56
C GLN A 405 -13.13 -62.56 94.91
N LYS A 406 -13.97 -62.95 93.94
CA LYS A 406 -15.01 -63.98 94.16
C LYS A 406 -14.40 -65.34 94.52
N SER A 407 -13.28 -65.74 93.90
CA SER A 407 -12.61 -67.00 94.23
C SER A 407 -11.89 -66.95 95.58
N LEU A 408 -11.29 -65.81 95.95
CA LEU A 408 -10.68 -65.55 97.27
C LEU A 408 -11.71 -65.54 98.40
N ILE A 409 -12.86 -64.89 98.22
CA ILE A 409 -13.98 -64.95 99.18
C ILE A 409 -14.45 -66.40 99.35
N HIS A 410 -14.48 -67.18 98.26
CA HIS A 410 -14.83 -68.60 98.33
C HIS A 410 -13.78 -69.42 99.11
N LEU A 411 -12.50 -69.08 99.00
CA LEU A 411 -11.38 -69.72 99.69
C LEU A 411 -11.38 -69.40 101.21
N ASP A 412 -11.59 -68.15 101.60
CA ASP A 412 -11.70 -67.73 103.01
C ASP A 412 -12.91 -68.36 103.70
N THR A 413 -14.00 -68.56 102.96
CA THR A 413 -15.18 -69.26 103.48
C THR A 413 -14.86 -70.74 103.74
N ILE A 414 -14.07 -71.39 102.88
CA ILE A 414 -13.64 -72.79 103.05
C ILE A 414 -12.64 -72.93 104.21
N GLN A 415 -11.69 -72.00 104.36
CA GLN A 415 -10.74 -72.01 105.48
C GLN A 415 -11.42 -71.76 106.83
N ASN A 416 -12.40 -70.85 106.91
CA ASN A 416 -13.19 -70.63 108.13
C ASN A 416 -14.03 -71.86 108.52
N ILE A 417 -14.58 -72.59 107.53
CA ILE A 417 -15.27 -73.87 107.78
C ILE A 417 -14.29 -74.94 108.30
N GLN A 418 -13.07 -75.00 107.76
CA GLN A 418 -12.05 -75.96 108.22
C GLN A 418 -11.53 -75.63 109.62
N GLN A 419 -11.30 -74.36 109.96
CA GLN A 419 -10.92 -73.95 111.33
C GLN A 419 -12.03 -74.20 112.34
N SER A 420 -13.29 -73.91 111.99
CA SER A 420 -14.45 -74.21 112.84
C SER A 420 -14.61 -75.72 113.08
N ARG A 421 -14.30 -76.55 112.08
CA ARG A 421 -14.31 -78.00 112.19
C ARG A 421 -13.20 -78.54 113.11
N LEU A 422 -12.00 -77.98 113.03
CA LEU A 422 -10.86 -78.32 113.89
C LEU A 422 -11.14 -77.95 115.36
N GLN A 423 -11.82 -76.83 115.60
CA GLN A 423 -12.19 -76.38 116.95
C GLN A 423 -13.32 -77.22 117.56
N CYS A 424 -14.27 -77.70 116.74
CA CYS A 424 -15.25 -78.71 117.16
C CYS A 424 -14.61 -80.05 117.52
N GLU A 425 -13.62 -80.53 116.77
CA GLU A 425 -12.90 -81.77 117.09
C GLU A 425 -12.08 -81.66 118.39
N GLN A 426 -11.49 -80.49 118.67
CA GLN A 426 -10.78 -80.22 119.93
C GLN A 426 -11.74 -80.17 121.13
N ASN A 427 -12.92 -79.56 120.97
CA ASN A 427 -13.96 -79.51 122.01
C ASN A 427 -14.59 -80.89 122.28
N MET A 428 -14.75 -81.73 121.25
CA MET A 428 -15.20 -83.13 121.40
C MET A 428 -14.18 -83.97 122.17
N LYS A 429 -12.88 -83.84 121.88
CA LYS A 429 -11.82 -84.55 122.62
C LYS A 429 -11.75 -84.15 124.09
N GLN A 430 -12.01 -82.88 124.43
CA GLN A 430 -12.08 -82.43 125.83
C GLN A 430 -13.27 -83.01 126.60
N LEU A 431 -14.43 -83.17 125.95
CA LEU A 431 -15.62 -83.80 126.54
C LEU A 431 -15.46 -85.32 126.75
N GLU A 432 -14.70 -86.01 125.90
CA GLU A 432 -14.40 -87.45 126.08
C GLU A 432 -13.43 -87.70 127.25
N THR A 433 -12.48 -86.81 127.51
CA THR A 433 -11.59 -86.89 128.70
C THR A 433 -12.29 -86.60 130.03
N LEU A 434 -13.40 -85.84 130.03
CA LEU A 434 -14.16 -85.55 131.25
C LEU A 434 -15.18 -86.65 131.61
N ALA A 435 -15.43 -87.62 130.73
CA ALA A 435 -16.41 -88.69 130.96
C ALA A 435 -15.82 -89.97 131.60
N THR A 436 -14.49 -90.09 131.75
CA THR A 436 -13.81 -91.33 132.17
C THR A 436 -13.34 -91.36 133.63
N THR A 437 -13.58 -90.32 134.43
CA THR A 437 -13.32 -90.32 135.89
C THR A 437 -14.59 -89.90 136.64
N GLY A 438 -15.13 -90.81 137.44
CA GLY A 438 -16.59 -90.92 137.69
C GLY A 438 -17.16 -90.31 138.98
N PHE A 439 -18.50 -90.21 138.92
CA PHE A 439 -19.54 -90.42 139.96
C PHE A 439 -19.55 -89.48 141.19
N ILE A 440 -20.63 -88.74 141.52
CA ILE A 440 -21.93 -89.24 142.04
C ILE A 440 -23.02 -88.11 141.99
N HIS A 441 -24.27 -88.51 141.65
CA HIS A 441 -25.60 -87.88 141.93
C HIS A 441 -25.91 -86.48 141.35
N SER A 442 -27.14 -86.07 141.00
CA SER A 442 -28.44 -86.68 140.75
C SER A 442 -29.33 -85.55 140.18
N THR A 443 -30.12 -85.85 139.14
CA THR A 443 -31.36 -85.15 138.73
C THR A 443 -31.31 -83.63 138.44
N LYS A 444 -31.09 -83.25 137.17
CA LYS A 444 -32.17 -82.86 136.22
C LYS A 444 -31.55 -82.57 134.85
N LYS A 445 -31.53 -83.63 134.05
CA LYS A 445 -30.97 -83.76 132.72
C LYS A 445 -32.13 -83.81 131.74
N GLU A 446 -32.83 -82.68 131.56
CA GLU A 446 -33.82 -82.53 130.49
C GLU A 446 -34.15 -81.04 130.30
N SER A 447 -34.07 -80.59 129.04
CA SER A 447 -34.35 -79.24 128.54
C SER A 447 -33.17 -78.28 128.25
N ILE A 448 -31.94 -78.78 128.10
CA ILE A 448 -30.89 -78.10 127.30
C ILE A 448 -30.91 -78.59 125.82
N ARG A 449 -31.82 -79.50 125.47
CA ARG A 449 -31.98 -80.04 124.11
C ARG A 449 -32.74 -79.15 123.11
N THR A 450 -33.10 -77.91 123.47
CA THR A 450 -33.90 -77.01 122.61
C THR A 450 -33.15 -75.76 122.12
N GLN A 451 -31.88 -75.56 122.48
CA GLN A 451 -31.09 -74.39 122.04
C GLN A 451 -29.94 -74.72 121.06
N MET A 452 -29.93 -75.92 120.49
CA MET A 452 -28.94 -76.35 119.48
C MET A 452 -29.60 -76.90 118.19
N ARG A 453 -30.71 -76.27 117.79
CA ARG A 453 -30.97 -75.97 116.38
C ARG A 453 -30.65 -74.49 116.20
#